data_AF-A0A5N6NLC8-F1
#
_entry.id   AF-A0A5N6NLC8-F1
#
_cell.length_a   1.000
_cell.length_b   1.000
_cell.length_c   1.000
_cell.angle_alpha   90.00
_cell.angle_beta   90.00
_cell.angle_gamma   90.00
#
_symmetry.space_group_name_H-M   'P 1'
#
loop_
_entity.id
_entity.type
_entity.pdbx_description
1 polymer ?
#
loop_
_entity_poly.entity_id
_entity_poly.type
_entity_poly.pdbx_seq_one_letter_code
_entity_poly.pdbx_strand_id
1 'polypeptide(L)'
;MAQTTNDVSWAKRTDTGSQVVTTMQFYFHDTLSGSNPSAVKVAQPQSASNSLGGFGNLMMVDDPLTEGPDKNSKLIGHARGIMVLNYGFIDGIYKDSSFSLLSLNPTMQAVREMTIVGGTGLFRLARGYALAQTYWFDPTTGDAIVGYNVTIVTYI
;
A
#
# COMPACT_ATOMS: atom_id res chain seq x y z
N MET A 1 0.73 -2.38 -34.76
CA MET A 1 0.22 -1.27 -33.94
C MET A 1 1.26 -1.00 -32.87
N ALA A 2 1.78 0.23 -32.77
CA ALA A 2 2.80 0.57 -31.80
C ALA A 2 2.18 0.47 -30.40
N GLN A 3 2.72 -0.41 -29.56
CA GLN A 3 2.33 -0.55 -28.16
C GLN A 3 2.79 0.73 -27.45
N THR A 4 1.89 1.68 -27.19
CA THR A 4 2.22 2.83 -26.34
C THR A 4 2.54 2.29 -24.96
N THR A 5 3.82 2.18 -24.64
CA THR A 5 4.29 1.77 -23.32
C THR A 5 3.96 2.90 -22.34
N ASN A 6 2.81 2.79 -21.69
CA ASN A 6 2.39 3.68 -20.60
C ASN A 6 3.16 3.37 -19.29
N ASP A 7 4.40 2.91 -19.42
CA ASP A 7 5.24 2.54 -18.30
C ASP A 7 5.75 3.82 -17.65
N VAL A 8 5.63 3.86 -16.32
CA VAL A 8 6.24 4.89 -15.48
C VAL A 8 7.30 4.21 -14.62
N SER A 9 8.21 4.98 -14.07
CA SER A 9 9.33 4.48 -13.26
C SER A 9 8.92 3.56 -12.11
N TRP A 10 7.72 3.76 -11.55
CA TRP A 10 7.17 2.97 -10.44
C TRP A 10 6.14 1.91 -10.86
N ALA A 11 5.74 1.84 -12.14
CA ALA A 11 4.74 0.87 -12.60
C ALA A 11 4.85 0.52 -14.09
N LYS A 12 4.73 -0.78 -14.38
CA LYS A 12 4.74 -1.35 -15.72
C LYS A 12 3.44 -2.09 -15.99
N ARG A 13 2.83 -1.86 -17.16
CA ARG A 13 1.57 -2.49 -17.57
C ARG A 13 1.78 -3.28 -18.86
N THR A 14 1.59 -4.60 -18.80
CA THR A 14 1.80 -5.53 -19.92
C THR A 14 0.48 -6.19 -20.30
N ASP A 15 0.03 -5.94 -21.52
CA ASP A 15 -1.13 -6.60 -22.12
C ASP A 15 -0.67 -7.88 -22.85
N THR A 16 -1.28 -9.01 -22.51
CA THR A 16 -0.99 -10.34 -23.09
C THR A 16 -2.06 -10.81 -24.09
N GLY A 17 -3.07 -9.98 -24.38
CA GLY A 17 -4.22 -10.30 -25.22
C GLY A 17 -5.37 -11.02 -24.50
N SER A 18 -5.09 -11.66 -23.35
CA SER A 18 -6.12 -12.31 -22.51
C SER A 18 -6.19 -11.74 -21.09
N GLN A 19 -5.10 -11.13 -20.64
CA GLN A 19 -4.95 -10.54 -19.33
C GLN A 19 -4.05 -9.31 -19.43
N VAL A 20 -4.24 -8.37 -18.53
CA VAL A 20 -3.27 -7.32 -18.25
C VAL A 20 -2.59 -7.61 -16.93
N VAL A 21 -1.26 -7.67 -16.98
CA VAL A 21 -0.40 -7.77 -15.80
C VAL A 21 0.18 -6.39 -15.52
N THR A 22 -0.06 -5.87 -14.31
CA THR A 22 0.54 -4.62 -13.84
C THR A 22 1.46 -4.92 -12.66
N THR A 23 2.74 -4.56 -12.78
CA THR A 23 3.71 -4.66 -11.69
C THR A 23 4.06 -3.26 -11.20
N MET A 24 4.12 -3.06 -9.89
CA MET A 24 4.39 -1.76 -9.27
C MET A 24 5.42 -1.86 -8.16
N GLN A 25 6.19 -0.79 -7.98
CA GLN A 25 7.08 -0.61 -6.84
C GLN A 25 6.92 0.79 -6.26
N PHE A 26 6.65 0.87 -4.96
CA PHE A 26 6.44 2.14 -4.26
C PHE A 26 6.72 2.01 -2.77
N TYR A 27 6.74 3.14 -2.07
CA TYR A 27 7.00 3.23 -0.63
C TYR A 27 5.80 3.82 0.09
N PHE A 28 5.40 3.15 1.15
CA PHE A 28 4.34 3.53 2.08
C PHE A 28 4.98 4.15 3.32
N HIS A 29 4.45 5.30 3.78
CA HIS A 29 5.00 6.06 4.91
C HIS A 29 3.98 6.16 6.04
N ASP A 30 4.15 5.32 7.05
CA ASP A 30 3.30 5.31 8.26
C ASP A 30 3.90 6.25 9.29
N THR A 31 3.19 7.33 9.59
CA THR A 31 3.61 8.34 10.57
C THR A 31 2.59 8.41 11.69
N LEU A 32 2.97 7.90 12.85
CA LEU A 32 2.20 7.90 14.09
C LEU A 32 2.53 9.09 14.98
N SER A 33 3.70 9.71 14.77
CA SER A 33 4.22 10.78 15.62
C SER A 33 4.12 12.18 15.00
N GLY A 34 4.57 13.18 15.76
CA GLY A 34 4.62 14.58 15.32
C GLY A 34 3.27 15.30 15.36
N SER A 35 3.23 16.49 14.79
CA SER A 35 2.05 17.36 14.78
C SER A 35 1.08 17.09 13.62
N ASN A 36 1.48 16.28 12.65
CA ASN A 36 0.67 15.92 11.48
C ASN A 36 0.85 14.43 11.14
N PRO A 37 0.37 13.52 12.01
CA PRO A 37 0.44 12.09 11.77
C PRO A 37 -0.45 11.69 10.58
N SER A 38 -0.03 10.66 9.85
CA SER A 38 -0.82 10.03 8.78
C SER A 38 -1.63 8.83 9.28
N ALA A 39 -1.30 8.31 10.46
CA ALA A 39 -2.01 7.23 11.12
C ALA A 39 -2.43 7.60 12.54
N VAL A 40 -3.68 7.29 12.90
CA VAL A 40 -4.25 7.60 14.22
C VAL A 40 -4.97 6.40 14.81
N LYS A 41 -4.85 6.24 16.13
CA LYS A 41 -5.61 5.22 16.86
C LYS A 41 -7.04 5.68 17.06
N VAL A 42 -8.00 4.93 16.53
CA VAL A 42 -9.44 5.26 16.60
C VAL A 42 -10.22 4.42 17.61
N ALA A 43 -9.67 3.26 18.01
CA ALA A 43 -10.23 2.45 19.10
C ALA A 43 -9.13 1.61 19.77
N GLN A 44 -9.37 1.24 21.03
CA GLN A 44 -8.53 0.28 21.77
C GLN A 44 -9.38 -0.48 22.81
N PRO A 45 -8.97 -1.70 23.21
CA PRO A 45 -9.66 -2.42 24.28
C PRO A 45 -9.65 -1.65 25.60
N GLN A 46 -10.69 -1.79 26.41
CA GLN A 46 -10.78 -1.09 27.70
C GLN A 46 -9.69 -1.52 28.70
N SER A 47 -9.23 -2.77 28.60
CA SER A 47 -8.12 -3.33 29.40
C SER A 47 -6.72 -3.07 28.79
N ALA A 48 -6.62 -2.25 27.74
CA ALA A 48 -5.44 -2.19 26.87
C ALA A 48 -4.21 -1.49 27.42
N SER A 49 -4.21 -0.99 28.67
CA SER A 49 -3.02 -0.34 29.24
C SER A 49 -1.79 -1.26 29.26
N ASN A 50 -1.97 -2.59 29.14
CA ASN A 50 -0.89 -3.58 29.18
C ASN A 50 -0.91 -4.62 28.02
N SER A 51 -1.56 -4.33 26.88
CA SER A 51 -1.53 -5.30 25.77
C SER A 51 -0.15 -5.35 25.12
N LEU A 52 0.47 -6.54 25.08
CA LEU A 52 1.73 -6.78 24.36
C LEU A 52 1.55 -6.39 22.88
N GLY A 53 2.41 -5.49 22.40
CA GLY A 53 2.44 -5.09 20.99
C GLY A 53 1.20 -4.34 20.49
N GLY A 54 0.33 -3.82 21.37
CA GLY A 54 -0.85 -3.06 20.96
C GLY A 54 -2.00 -3.91 20.41
N PHE A 55 -2.10 -5.17 20.81
CA PHE A 55 -3.18 -6.07 20.42
C PHE A 55 -4.57 -5.46 20.66
N GLY A 56 -5.43 -5.49 19.63
CA GLY A 56 -6.78 -4.96 19.65
C GLY A 56 -6.91 -3.47 19.35
N ASN A 57 -5.79 -2.74 19.19
CA ASN A 57 -5.83 -1.37 18.69
C ASN A 57 -6.38 -1.33 17.26
N LEU A 58 -7.23 -0.34 17.00
CA LEU A 58 -7.73 -0.04 15.67
C LEU A 58 -7.07 1.25 15.19
N MET A 59 -6.34 1.16 14.08
CA MET A 59 -5.65 2.29 13.46
C MET A 59 -6.40 2.69 12.18
N MET A 60 -6.66 3.98 12.03
CA MET A 60 -7.09 4.59 10.77
C MET A 60 -5.87 5.24 10.13
N VAL A 61 -5.66 4.98 8.84
CA VAL A 61 -4.52 5.52 8.10
C VAL A 61 -4.95 6.29 6.87
N ASP A 62 -4.18 7.34 6.55
CA ASP A 62 -4.14 8.04 5.26
C ASP A 62 -2.67 8.31 4.90
N ASP A 63 -1.95 7.22 4.62
CA ASP A 63 -0.50 7.23 4.47
C ASP A 63 -0.11 7.54 3.01
N PRO A 64 0.84 8.46 2.79
CA PRO A 64 1.28 8.79 1.44
C PRO A 64 2.06 7.61 0.83
N LEU A 65 1.89 7.46 -0.49
CA LEU A 65 2.64 6.53 -1.32
C LEU A 65 3.57 7.31 -2.23
N THR A 66 4.85 6.97 -2.21
CA THR A 66 5.85 7.66 -3.02
C THR A 66 6.67 6.70 -3.88
N GLU A 67 7.27 7.24 -4.93
CA GLU A 67 8.11 6.49 -5.86
C GLU A 67 9.42 5.97 -5.21
N GLY A 68 10.01 6.72 -4.29
CA GLY A 68 11.22 6.37 -3.56
C GLY A 68 11.03 6.41 -2.03
N PRO A 69 12.01 5.93 -1.24
CA PRO A 69 11.91 5.94 0.21
C PRO A 69 12.06 7.34 0.83
N ASP A 70 12.56 8.32 0.08
CA ASP A 70 12.56 9.72 0.52
C ASP A 70 11.13 10.26 0.48
N LYS A 71 10.67 10.85 1.58
CA LYS A 71 9.36 11.51 1.70
C LYS A 71 9.16 12.65 0.70
N ASN A 72 10.24 13.24 0.19
CA ASN A 72 10.20 14.29 -0.83
C ASN A 72 10.19 13.73 -2.25
N SER A 73 10.30 12.41 -2.41
CA SER A 73 10.13 11.77 -3.72
C SER A 73 8.68 11.92 -4.21
N LYS A 74 8.46 11.64 -5.48
CA LYS A 74 7.19 11.87 -6.15
C LYS A 74 6.05 11.16 -5.40
N LEU A 75 5.05 11.93 -4.96
CA LEU A 75 3.79 11.41 -4.44
C LEU A 75 2.96 10.81 -5.58
N ILE A 76 2.56 9.56 -5.43
CA ILE A 76 1.85 8.80 -6.48
C ILE A 76 0.45 8.35 -6.02
N GLY A 77 0.18 8.36 -4.72
CA GLY A 77 -1.11 7.92 -4.18
C GLY A 77 -1.15 7.96 -2.66
N HIS A 78 -2.23 7.38 -2.11
CA HIS A 78 -2.43 7.21 -0.67
C HIS A 78 -2.95 5.80 -0.37
N ALA A 79 -2.48 5.22 0.75
CA ALA A 79 -3.08 4.05 1.37
C ALA A 79 -4.05 4.50 2.46
N ARG A 80 -5.32 4.14 2.30
CA ARG A 80 -6.41 4.57 3.19
C ARG A 80 -7.20 3.39 3.72
N GLY A 81 -7.52 3.42 5.01
CA GLY A 81 -8.47 2.49 5.59
C GLY A 81 -8.15 2.07 7.02
N ILE A 82 -8.77 0.96 7.42
CA ILE A 82 -8.68 0.35 8.75
C ILE A 82 -8.51 -1.16 8.55
N MET A 83 -7.33 -1.72 8.79
CA MET A 83 -7.00 -3.16 8.68
C MET A 83 -7.47 -3.89 7.38
N VAL A 84 -7.99 -3.14 6.42
CA VAL A 84 -8.22 -3.34 5.00
C VAL A 84 -7.72 -2.04 4.39
N LEU A 85 -6.65 -2.10 3.62
CA LEU A 85 -6.03 -0.91 3.04
C LEU A 85 -6.44 -0.80 1.57
N ASN A 86 -7.01 0.34 1.19
CA ASN A 86 -7.26 0.69 -0.20
C ASN A 86 -6.16 1.64 -0.68
N TYR A 87 -5.53 1.28 -1.80
CA TYR A 87 -4.45 2.04 -2.41
C TYR A 87 -5.02 2.78 -3.61
N GLY A 88 -5.25 4.09 -3.44
CA GLY A 88 -5.81 4.97 -4.47
C GLY A 88 -4.72 5.79 -5.16
N PHE A 89 -4.67 5.73 -6.50
CA PHE A 89 -3.67 6.44 -7.30
C PHE A 89 -4.20 7.78 -7.79
N ILE A 90 -3.36 8.81 -7.75
CA ILE A 90 -3.76 10.20 -8.08
C ILE A 90 -3.06 10.76 -9.33
N ASP A 91 -2.08 10.03 -9.87
CA ASP A 91 -1.18 10.49 -10.92
C ASP A 91 -1.13 9.52 -12.12
N GLY A 92 -0.79 10.08 -13.29
CA GLY A 92 -0.57 9.35 -14.54
C GLY A 92 -1.82 8.63 -15.06
N ILE A 93 -1.61 7.58 -15.86
CA ILE A 93 -2.71 6.77 -16.43
C ILE A 93 -3.50 6.00 -15.35
N TYR A 94 -2.93 5.85 -14.16
CA TYR A 94 -3.54 5.12 -13.05
C TYR A 94 -4.43 6.00 -12.19
N LYS A 95 -4.44 7.32 -12.45
CA LYS A 95 -5.28 8.28 -11.75
C LYS A 95 -6.72 7.77 -11.62
N ASP A 96 -7.24 7.88 -10.41
CA ASP A 96 -8.59 7.49 -10.00
C ASP A 96 -8.87 5.96 -10.04
N SER A 97 -7.83 5.14 -10.22
CA SER A 97 -7.89 3.68 -10.01
C SER A 97 -7.42 3.28 -8.61
N SER A 98 -7.83 2.11 -8.13
CA SER A 98 -7.39 1.59 -6.82
C SER A 98 -7.37 0.06 -6.73
N PHE A 99 -6.66 -0.48 -5.76
CA PHE A 99 -6.77 -1.88 -5.33
C PHE A 99 -6.87 -2.00 -3.80
N SER A 100 -7.38 -3.11 -3.30
CA SER A 100 -7.55 -3.35 -1.86
C SER A 100 -6.75 -4.57 -1.39
N LEU A 101 -6.08 -4.43 -0.26
CA LEU A 101 -5.41 -5.51 0.47
C LEU A 101 -6.19 -5.87 1.73
N LEU A 102 -6.36 -7.17 1.95
CA LEU A 102 -6.87 -7.72 3.21
C LEU A 102 -6.08 -8.98 3.53
N SER A 103 -5.14 -8.89 4.47
CA SER A 103 -4.22 -9.97 4.81
C SER A 103 -3.63 -9.80 6.19
N LEU A 104 -3.01 -10.87 6.70
CA LEU A 104 -2.16 -10.80 7.88
C LEU A 104 -0.90 -10.00 7.56
N ASN A 105 -0.50 -9.14 8.49
CA ASN A 105 0.71 -8.33 8.38
C ASN A 105 1.69 -8.70 9.51
N PRO A 106 2.43 -9.82 9.42
CA PRO A 106 3.41 -10.20 10.43
C PRO A 106 4.65 -9.31 10.31
N THR A 107 4.62 -8.12 10.90
CA THR A 107 5.62 -7.05 10.73
C THR A 107 7.05 -7.47 11.07
N MET A 108 7.24 -8.51 11.88
CA MET A 108 8.54 -9.10 12.22
C MET A 108 9.15 -9.95 11.10
N GLN A 109 8.40 -10.30 10.06
CA GLN A 109 8.93 -10.98 8.88
C GLN A 109 9.56 -9.98 7.91
N ALA A 110 10.70 -10.39 7.32
CA ALA A 110 11.45 -9.56 6.38
C ALA A 110 10.65 -9.21 5.12
N VAL A 111 9.87 -10.16 4.60
CA VAL A 111 8.97 -9.98 3.45
C VAL A 111 7.62 -10.55 3.81
N ARG A 112 6.56 -9.79 3.54
CA ARG A 112 5.18 -10.11 3.91
C ARG A 112 4.33 -10.13 2.65
N GLU A 113 3.74 -11.28 2.35
CA GLU A 113 2.81 -11.41 1.24
C GLU A 113 1.40 -11.01 1.68
N MET A 114 0.76 -10.14 0.89
CA MET A 114 -0.61 -9.69 1.10
C MET A 114 -1.44 -9.89 -0.16
N THR A 115 -2.61 -10.47 0.00
CA THR A 115 -3.57 -10.75 -1.07
C THR A 115 -4.29 -9.48 -1.52
N ILE A 116 -4.37 -9.30 -2.84
CA ILE A 116 -5.24 -8.32 -3.49
C ILE A 116 -6.61 -8.95 -3.64
N VAL A 117 -7.60 -8.37 -2.95
CA VAL A 117 -8.98 -8.90 -2.90
C VAL A 117 -9.92 -8.23 -3.89
N GLY A 118 -9.46 -7.18 -4.58
CA GLY A 118 -10.22 -6.49 -5.61
C GLY A 118 -9.60 -5.15 -6.01
N GLY A 119 -10.23 -4.47 -6.97
CA GLY A 119 -9.82 -3.15 -7.43
C GLY A 119 -10.88 -2.44 -8.28
N THR A 120 -10.61 -1.18 -8.58
CA THR A 120 -11.48 -0.26 -9.32
C THR A 120 -10.71 0.39 -10.49
N GLY A 121 -11.43 1.07 -11.39
CA GLY A 121 -10.83 1.72 -12.55
C GLY A 121 -10.08 0.72 -13.44
N LEU A 122 -8.81 1.00 -13.74
CA LEU A 122 -7.93 0.12 -14.50
C LEU A 122 -7.64 -1.22 -13.83
N PHE A 123 -7.97 -1.36 -12.55
CA PHE A 123 -7.82 -2.58 -11.73
C PHE A 123 -9.15 -3.26 -11.44
N ARG A 124 -10.20 -3.00 -12.23
CA ARG A 124 -11.45 -3.76 -12.12
C ARG A 124 -11.18 -5.25 -12.31
N LEU A 125 -11.77 -6.09 -11.45
CA LEU A 125 -11.53 -7.54 -11.38
C LEU A 125 -10.08 -7.91 -11.01
N ALA A 126 -9.34 -7.00 -10.37
CA ALA A 126 -7.97 -7.28 -9.94
C ALA A 126 -7.89 -8.43 -8.95
N ARG A 127 -6.85 -9.23 -9.15
CA ARG A 127 -6.35 -10.25 -8.23
C ARG A 127 -4.83 -10.28 -8.30
N GLY A 128 -4.19 -10.80 -7.26
CA GLY A 128 -2.74 -10.88 -7.21
C GLY A 128 -2.25 -10.72 -5.78
N TYR A 129 -1.02 -10.23 -5.65
CA TYR A 129 -0.36 -10.13 -4.36
C TYR A 129 0.55 -8.89 -4.29
N ALA A 130 0.84 -8.49 -3.07
CA ALA A 130 1.84 -7.50 -2.72
C ALA A 130 2.88 -8.11 -1.79
N LEU A 131 4.15 -7.82 -2.03
CA LEU A 131 5.27 -8.14 -1.14
C LEU A 131 5.69 -6.86 -0.44
N ALA A 132 5.47 -6.80 0.88
CA ALA A 132 5.83 -5.67 1.71
C ALA A 132 7.14 -5.96 2.47
N GLN A 133 8.07 -5.01 2.44
CA GLN A 133 9.35 -5.08 3.14
C GLN A 133 9.60 -3.77 3.91
N THR A 134 9.87 -3.87 5.20
CA THR A 134 10.19 -2.68 6.01
C THR A 134 11.55 -2.13 5.58
N TYR A 135 11.57 -0.88 5.12
CA TYR A 135 12.77 -0.15 4.72
C TYR A 135 13.39 0.58 5.93
N TRP A 136 12.55 1.20 6.76
CA TRP A 136 12.94 1.90 7.97
C TRP A 136 11.84 1.79 9.03
N PHE A 137 12.22 1.78 10.30
CA PHE A 137 11.29 1.72 11.43
C PHE A 137 11.92 2.40 12.66
N ASP A 138 11.20 3.30 13.29
CA ASP A 138 11.53 3.82 14.62
C ASP A 138 10.66 3.13 15.68
N PRO A 139 11.25 2.28 16.54
CA PRO A 139 10.49 1.57 17.56
C PRO A 139 9.95 2.47 18.68
N THR A 140 10.47 3.70 18.81
CA THR A 140 10.06 4.66 19.84
C THR A 140 8.76 5.33 19.45
N THR A 141 8.66 5.77 18.19
CA THR A 141 7.50 6.48 17.66
C THR A 141 6.50 5.55 16.99
N GLY A 142 6.99 4.42 16.47
CA GLY A 142 6.25 3.51 15.60
C GLY A 142 6.26 3.92 14.13
N ASP A 143 6.91 5.03 13.77
CA ASP A 143 6.96 5.50 12.38
C ASP A 143 7.71 4.50 11.50
N ALA A 144 7.23 4.31 10.27
CA ALA A 144 7.78 3.32 9.36
C ALA A 144 7.76 3.76 7.90
N ILE A 145 8.75 3.27 7.15
CA ILE A 145 8.75 3.30 5.69
C ILE A 145 8.76 1.86 5.20
N VAL A 146 7.82 1.50 4.35
CA VAL A 146 7.65 0.13 3.86
C VAL A 146 7.65 0.13 2.33
N GLY A 147 8.59 -0.59 1.74
CA GLY A 147 8.60 -0.84 0.30
C GLY A 147 7.58 -1.90 -0.07
N TYR A 148 6.84 -1.67 -1.15
CA TYR A 148 5.86 -2.59 -1.71
C TYR A 148 6.25 -2.96 -3.15
N ASN A 149 6.24 -4.26 -3.44
CA ASN A 149 6.28 -4.79 -4.81
C ASN A 149 4.97 -5.51 -5.09
N VAL A 150 4.17 -4.99 -6.01
CA VAL A 150 2.79 -5.43 -6.25
C VAL A 150 2.68 -6.02 -7.64
N THR A 151 2.02 -7.18 -7.74
CA THR A 151 1.63 -7.78 -9.02
C THR A 151 0.12 -7.92 -9.07
N ILE A 152 -0.51 -7.19 -10.00
CA ILE A 152 -1.95 -7.23 -10.27
C ILE A 152 -2.19 -7.87 -11.62
N VAL A 153 -3.15 -8.79 -11.67
CA VAL A 153 -3.71 -9.35 -12.89
C VAL A 153 -5.16 -8.93 -13.01
N THR A 154 -5.51 -8.33 -14.14
CA THR A 154 -6.90 -8.10 -14.57
C THR A 154 -7.17 -8.83 -15.87
N TYR A 155 -8.42 -9.24 -16.07
CA TYR A 155 -8.85 -9.77 -17.37
C TYR A 155 -9.30 -8.66 -18.31
N ILE A 156 -9.20 -8.94 -19.61
CA ILE A 156 -9.70 -8.10 -20.70
C ILE A 156 -10.95 -8.76 -21.28
#